data_AF-A0A2K8PKI8-F1
#
_entry.id   AF-A0A2K8PKI8-F1
#
_cell.length_a   1.000
_cell.length_b   1.000
_cell.length_c   1.000
_cell.angle_alpha   90.00
_cell.angle_beta   90.00
_cell.angle_gamma   90.00
#
_symmetry.space_group_name_H-M   'P 1'
#
loop_
_entity.id
_entity.type
_entity.pdbx_description
1 polymer ?
#
loop_
_entity_poly.entity_id
_entity_poly.type
_entity_poly.pdbx_seq_one_letter_code
_entity_poly.pdbx_strand_id
1 'polypeptide(L)'
;MGRSRVLLAALASLSLALGAAGSAEAGVGLPPVVSHVPTRDKVVFITIDDGWTHDPEAARILLEKRVPVSLFLLPGAVAYDTGYFTALTDQGRATVENHTVNHPDLTTLDAAGKDAEVCGAGERLAAVFGGKEPRLLRPPYGAVDDGVRAAAKACGVKALVTWTYDFTTWSQTPPTPQLKAGDIVLLHFTPTLAADLRRALDAAKAAGLKPAALMPQLKAAGVL
;
A
#
# COMPACT_ATOMS: atom_id res chain seq x y z
N MET A 1 -58.95 35.21 -47.41
CA MET A 1 -57.77 36.09 -47.34
C MET A 1 -57.83 36.76 -45.97
N GLY A 2 -57.09 36.41 -44.93
CA GLY A 2 -55.71 35.98 -44.81
C GLY A 2 -54.97 37.04 -44.00
N ARG A 3 -54.25 36.63 -42.94
CA ARG A 3 -53.36 37.40 -42.02
C ARG A 3 -54.04 38.01 -40.80
N SER A 4 -53.46 38.07 -39.60
CA SER A 4 -52.34 37.38 -38.93
C SER A 4 -52.37 37.97 -37.51
N ARG A 5 -52.51 37.16 -36.45
CA ARG A 5 -52.25 37.62 -35.08
C ARG A 5 -50.81 37.29 -34.74
N VAL A 6 -50.04 38.34 -34.44
CA VAL A 6 -48.64 38.27 -33.98
C VAL A 6 -48.63 37.71 -32.57
N LEU A 7 -47.91 36.60 -32.35
CA LEU A 7 -47.59 36.07 -31.04
C LEU A 7 -46.10 36.29 -30.79
N LEU A 8 -45.79 37.16 -29.83
CA LEU A 8 -44.46 37.30 -29.24
C LEU A 8 -44.14 36.02 -28.47
N ALA A 9 -43.08 35.30 -28.87
CA ALA A 9 -42.49 34.23 -28.07
C ALA A 9 -41.35 34.82 -27.23
N ALA A 10 -41.52 34.80 -25.90
CA ALA A 10 -40.47 35.13 -24.96
C ALA A 10 -39.44 33.98 -24.90
N LEU A 11 -38.17 34.29 -25.17
CA LEU A 11 -37.04 33.38 -25.02
C LEU A 11 -36.70 33.23 -23.53
N ALA A 12 -36.99 32.06 -22.96
CA ALA A 12 -36.45 31.66 -21.67
C ALA A 12 -35.10 30.95 -21.90
N SER A 13 -34.02 31.60 -21.50
CA SER A 13 -32.65 31.07 -21.56
C SER A 13 -32.50 29.93 -20.55
N LEU A 14 -32.41 28.70 -21.03
CA LEU A 14 -32.09 27.54 -20.20
C LEU A 14 -30.57 27.44 -20.07
N SER A 15 -30.02 27.97 -18.97
CA SER A 15 -28.60 27.80 -18.63
C SER A 15 -28.37 26.37 -18.16
N LEU A 16 -27.88 25.49 -19.04
CA LEU A 16 -27.30 24.22 -18.62
C LEU A 16 -25.98 24.50 -17.88
N ALA A 17 -26.00 24.31 -16.57
CA ALA A 17 -24.78 24.11 -15.80
C ALA A 17 -24.16 22.78 -16.24
N LEU A 18 -23.13 22.85 -17.09
CA LEU A 18 -22.23 21.73 -17.32
C LEU A 18 -21.47 21.49 -16.00
N GLY A 19 -21.91 20.50 -15.23
CA GLY A 19 -21.07 19.91 -14.21
C GLY A 19 -19.81 19.39 -14.92
N ALA A 20 -18.65 19.87 -14.49
CA ALA A 20 -17.38 19.30 -14.88
C ALA A 20 -17.30 17.88 -14.29
N ALA A 21 -17.90 16.92 -14.99
CA ALA A 21 -17.52 15.54 -14.89
C ALA A 21 -16.06 15.50 -15.38
N GLY A 22 -15.13 15.39 -14.43
CA GLY A 22 -13.74 15.13 -14.73
C GLY A 22 -13.69 13.94 -15.68
N SER A 23 -13.06 14.14 -16.83
CA SER A 23 -12.88 13.13 -17.86
C SER A 23 -12.15 11.93 -17.26
N ALA A 24 -12.93 10.91 -16.90
CA ALA A 24 -12.43 9.58 -16.71
C ALA A 24 -12.06 9.03 -18.10
N GLU A 25 -10.86 9.35 -18.59
CA GLU A 25 -10.16 8.36 -19.39
C GLU A 25 -9.79 7.23 -18.44
N ALA A 26 -10.71 6.28 -18.33
CA ALA A 26 -10.54 5.07 -17.56
C ALA A 26 -9.38 4.26 -18.17
N GLY A 27 -8.21 4.27 -17.53
CA GLY A 27 -7.20 3.23 -17.70
C GLY A 27 -7.79 1.88 -17.30
N VAL A 28 -8.30 1.14 -18.29
CA VAL A 28 -9.03 -0.13 -18.08
C VAL A 28 -8.11 -1.16 -17.39
N GLY A 29 -8.36 -1.40 -16.10
CA GLY A 29 -7.85 -2.55 -15.36
C GLY A 29 -6.38 -2.49 -14.93
N LEU A 30 -5.81 -1.30 -14.69
CA LEU A 30 -4.54 -1.18 -13.96
C LEU A 30 -4.77 -1.40 -12.45
N PRO A 31 -3.84 -2.05 -11.72
CA PRO A 31 -3.94 -2.23 -10.27
C PRO A 31 -4.19 -0.89 -9.55
N PRO A 32 -5.09 -0.84 -8.55
CA PRO A 32 -5.31 0.36 -7.77
C PRO A 32 -4.06 0.71 -6.93
N VAL A 33 -3.94 2.00 -6.60
CA VAL A 33 -2.98 2.51 -5.63
C VAL A 33 -3.74 2.81 -4.33
N VAL A 34 -3.28 2.26 -3.21
CA VAL A 34 -4.00 2.28 -1.94
C VAL A 34 -3.11 2.87 -0.85
N SER A 35 -3.46 4.07 -0.37
CA SER A 35 -2.83 4.72 0.79
C SER A 35 -3.66 4.59 2.08
N HIS A 36 -4.93 4.22 1.94
CA HIS A 36 -5.92 4.05 3.02
C HIS A 36 -6.96 3.02 2.58
N VAL A 37 -7.41 2.17 3.51
CA VAL A 37 -8.43 1.15 3.23
C VAL A 37 -9.81 1.68 3.63
N PRO A 38 -10.78 1.77 2.69
CA PRO A 38 -12.12 2.23 3.04
C PRO A 38 -12.86 1.17 3.86
N THR A 39 -12.81 1.30 5.18
CA THR A 39 -13.47 0.38 6.13
C THR A 39 -14.12 1.11 7.29
N ARG A 40 -15.18 0.50 7.84
CA ARG A 40 -15.80 0.92 9.11
C ARG A 40 -15.31 0.11 10.30
N ASP A 41 -14.53 -0.95 10.05
CA ASP A 41 -13.93 -1.74 11.11
C ASP A 41 -12.90 -0.89 11.86
N LYS A 42 -12.83 -1.04 13.18
CA LYS A 42 -11.90 -0.30 14.03
C LYS A 42 -10.49 -0.88 13.94
N VAL A 43 -9.88 -0.77 12.75
CA VAL A 43 -8.61 -1.41 12.41
C VAL A 43 -7.62 -0.46 11.74
N VAL A 44 -6.33 -0.78 11.90
CA VAL A 44 -5.20 -0.17 11.19
C VAL A 44 -4.32 -1.25 10.59
N PHE A 45 -3.51 -0.90 9.60
CA PHE A 45 -2.63 -1.83 8.90
C PHE A 45 -1.18 -1.47 9.17
N ILE A 46 -0.48 -2.31 9.94
CA ILE A 46 0.95 -2.14 10.20
C ILE A 46 1.72 -2.72 9.01
N THR A 47 2.60 -1.93 8.41
CA THR A 47 3.46 -2.36 7.31
C THR A 47 4.91 -1.97 7.58
N ILE A 48 5.86 -2.80 7.14
CA ILE A 48 7.30 -2.59 7.41
C ILE A 48 8.09 -2.85 6.12
N ASP A 49 8.96 -1.92 5.76
CA ASP A 49 9.69 -1.92 4.48
C ASP A 49 11.18 -2.29 4.62
N ASP A 50 11.76 -2.69 3.49
CA ASP A 50 13.16 -3.07 3.21
C ASP A 50 13.57 -4.45 3.72
N GLY A 51 13.84 -4.56 5.01
CA GLY A 51 14.31 -5.78 5.67
C GLY A 51 15.77 -5.76 6.15
N TRP A 52 16.58 -4.73 5.91
CA TRP A 52 18.03 -4.83 6.16
C TRP A 52 18.44 -4.93 7.65
N THR A 53 17.66 -4.35 8.57
CA THR A 53 17.94 -4.48 10.02
C THR A 53 17.07 -5.56 10.65
N HIS A 54 17.69 -6.56 11.29
CA HIS A 54 16.97 -7.62 12.01
C HIS A 54 16.93 -7.32 13.51
N ASP A 55 16.02 -6.42 13.90
CA ASP A 55 15.82 -6.06 15.31
C ASP A 55 15.12 -7.22 16.05
N PRO A 56 15.79 -7.87 17.03
CA PRO A 56 15.21 -9.01 17.76
C PRO A 56 14.08 -8.60 18.69
N GLU A 57 14.09 -7.37 19.20
CA GLU A 57 13.03 -6.87 20.07
C GLU A 57 11.78 -6.54 19.25
N ALA A 58 11.93 -5.99 18.04
CA ALA A 58 10.82 -5.83 17.11
C ALA A 58 10.17 -7.17 16.76
N ALA A 59 10.98 -8.19 16.43
CA ALA A 59 10.49 -9.53 16.16
C ALA A 59 9.74 -10.11 17.36
N ARG A 60 10.29 -9.97 18.58
CA ARG A 60 9.63 -10.39 19.82
C ARG A 60 8.27 -9.73 20.02
N ILE A 61 8.16 -8.41 19.79
CA ILE A 61 6.89 -7.69 19.88
C ILE A 61 5.87 -8.24 18.88
N LEU A 62 6.25 -8.41 17.62
CA LEU A 62 5.36 -8.91 16.56
C LEU A 62 4.84 -10.31 16.91
N LEU A 63 5.71 -11.20 17.36
CA LEU A 63 5.40 -12.59 17.67
C LEU A 63 4.58 -12.73 18.96
N GLU A 64 5.03 -12.15 20.07
CA GLU A 64 4.33 -12.28 21.37
C GLU A 64 2.95 -11.61 21.35
N LYS A 65 2.84 -10.42 20.73
CA LYS A 65 1.56 -9.71 20.61
C LYS A 65 0.72 -10.19 19.42
N ARG A 66 1.23 -11.14 18.63
CA ARG A 66 0.57 -11.73 17.45
C ARG A 66 0.06 -10.67 16.47
N VAL A 67 0.85 -9.62 16.24
CA VAL A 67 0.47 -8.47 15.42
C VAL A 67 0.35 -8.89 13.95
N PRO A 68 -0.83 -8.76 13.31
CA PRO A 68 -0.93 -8.88 11.86
C PRO A 68 -0.12 -7.77 11.19
N VAL A 69 0.79 -8.15 10.29
CA VAL A 69 1.72 -7.22 9.63
C VAL A 69 1.97 -7.62 8.18
N SER A 70 2.11 -6.62 7.29
CA SER A 70 2.61 -6.82 5.93
C SER A 70 4.05 -6.35 5.83
N LEU A 71 4.96 -7.25 5.46
CA LEU A 71 6.38 -6.98 5.31
C LEU A 71 6.67 -6.80 3.82
N PHE A 72 7.00 -5.59 3.38
CA PHE A 72 7.41 -5.33 2.01
C PHE A 72 8.92 -5.44 1.94
N LEU A 73 9.39 -6.56 1.41
CA LEU A 73 10.80 -6.96 1.57
C LEU A 73 11.55 -6.87 0.25
N LEU A 74 12.83 -6.50 0.37
CA LEU A 74 13.82 -6.67 -0.68
C LEU A 74 14.33 -8.13 -0.63
N PRO A 75 14.35 -8.86 -1.76
CA PRO A 75 14.87 -10.22 -1.78
C PRO A 75 16.33 -10.34 -1.29
N GLY A 76 17.13 -9.29 -1.46
CA GLY A 76 18.50 -9.23 -0.96
C GLY A 76 18.58 -9.29 0.58
N ALA A 77 17.71 -8.55 1.26
CA ALA A 77 17.63 -8.57 2.72
C ALA A 77 17.14 -9.93 3.25
N VAL A 78 16.14 -10.53 2.58
CA VAL A 78 15.65 -11.88 2.93
C VAL A 78 16.73 -12.94 2.76
N ALA A 79 17.55 -12.84 1.70
CA ALA A 79 18.65 -13.78 1.48
C ALA A 79 19.78 -13.65 2.51
N TYR A 80 19.97 -12.45 3.08
CA TYR A 80 20.98 -12.21 4.11
C TYR A 80 20.66 -12.92 5.43
N ASP A 81 19.39 -12.97 5.84
CA ASP A 81 18.94 -13.74 7.01
C ASP A 81 17.54 -14.31 6.79
N THR A 82 17.49 -15.42 6.05
CA THR A 82 16.21 -16.07 5.77
C THR A 82 15.52 -16.55 7.05
N GLY A 83 16.29 -16.98 8.06
CA GLY A 83 15.79 -17.50 9.32
C GLY A 83 14.96 -16.47 10.10
N TYR A 84 15.40 -15.21 10.11
CA TYR A 84 14.66 -14.11 10.75
C TYR A 84 13.26 -13.95 10.13
N PHE A 85 13.15 -13.90 8.80
CA PHE A 85 11.86 -13.70 8.14
C PHE A 85 10.97 -14.94 8.12
N THR A 86 11.53 -16.15 8.04
CA THR A 86 10.73 -17.37 8.19
C THR A 86 10.12 -17.45 9.59
N ALA A 87 10.90 -17.13 10.65
CA ALA A 87 10.37 -17.12 12.01
C ALA A 87 9.22 -16.12 12.21
N LEU A 88 9.26 -14.95 11.56
CA LEU A 88 8.15 -13.98 11.59
C LEU A 88 6.90 -14.49 10.88
N THR A 89 7.06 -15.25 9.80
CA THR A 89 5.94 -15.71 8.95
C THR A 89 5.32 -17.03 9.44
N ASP A 90 6.06 -17.88 10.16
CA ASP A 90 5.61 -19.21 10.64
C ASP A 90 4.33 -19.17 11.48
N GLN A 91 4.07 -18.08 12.20
CA GLN A 91 2.85 -17.93 13.00
C GLN A 91 1.62 -17.49 12.19
N GLY A 92 1.77 -17.25 10.89
CA GLY A 92 0.69 -16.84 9.98
C GLY A 92 0.14 -15.43 10.23
N ARG A 93 0.89 -14.56 10.92
CA ARG A 93 0.51 -13.17 11.22
C ARG A 93 1.29 -12.15 10.40
N ALA A 94 2.51 -12.47 9.99
CA ALA A 94 3.25 -11.69 9.00
C ALA A 94 2.98 -12.23 7.59
N THR A 95 2.76 -11.34 6.63
CA THR A 95 2.67 -11.66 5.19
C THR A 95 3.78 -10.94 4.45
N VAL A 96 4.52 -11.65 3.60
CA VAL A 96 5.58 -11.07 2.77
C VAL A 96 4.99 -10.53 1.47
N GLU A 97 5.37 -9.31 1.13
CA GLU A 97 4.94 -8.57 -0.05
C GLU A 97 6.16 -7.94 -0.75
N ASN A 98 5.95 -7.40 -1.96
CA ASN A 98 7.02 -7.03 -2.88
C ASN A 98 7.50 -5.59 -2.65
N HIS A 99 8.81 -5.39 -2.48
CA HIS A 99 9.43 -4.06 -2.42
C HIS A 99 10.52 -3.83 -3.47
N THR A 100 10.37 -4.45 -4.64
CA THR A 100 11.35 -4.50 -5.74
C THR A 100 12.62 -5.30 -5.42
N VAL A 101 13.53 -5.42 -6.38
CA VAL A 101 14.76 -6.19 -6.19
C VAL A 101 15.80 -5.33 -5.46
N ASN A 102 16.02 -4.11 -5.93
CA ASN A 102 17.13 -3.24 -5.51
C ASN A 102 16.69 -1.87 -4.98
N HIS A 103 15.39 -1.65 -4.77
CA HIS A 103 14.83 -0.39 -4.30
C HIS A 103 15.07 0.84 -5.23
N PRO A 104 15.01 0.74 -6.57
CA PRO A 104 15.11 1.94 -7.42
C PRO A 104 13.79 2.71 -7.47
N ASP A 105 13.85 4.00 -7.80
CA ASP A 105 12.66 4.72 -8.24
C ASP A 105 12.18 4.16 -9.59
N LEU A 106 11.12 3.34 -9.54
CA LEU A 106 10.58 2.66 -10.72
C LEU A 106 10.13 3.63 -11.80
N THR A 107 9.74 4.86 -11.48
CA THR A 107 9.27 5.84 -12.47
C THR A 107 10.40 6.28 -13.41
N THR A 108 11.65 6.18 -12.96
CA THR A 108 12.85 6.55 -13.72
C THR A 108 13.33 5.46 -14.69
N LEU A 109 12.83 4.23 -14.55
CA LEU A 109 13.25 3.09 -15.35
C LEU A 109 12.48 2.99 -16.68
N ASP A 110 13.03 2.27 -17.65
CA ASP A 110 12.26 1.82 -18.80
C ASP A 110 11.35 0.64 -18.44
N ALA A 111 10.55 0.15 -19.40
CA ALA A 111 9.60 -0.95 -19.16
C ALA A 111 10.31 -2.24 -18.71
N ALA A 112 11.43 -2.59 -19.35
CA ALA A 112 12.19 -3.79 -19.02
C ALA A 112 12.80 -3.71 -17.61
N GLY A 113 13.32 -2.54 -17.22
CA GLY A 113 13.82 -2.29 -15.87
C GLY A 113 12.73 -2.39 -14.81
N LYS A 114 11.54 -1.82 -15.08
CA LYS A 114 10.37 -1.97 -14.18
C LYS A 114 9.99 -3.44 -14.01
N ASP A 115 9.89 -4.19 -15.10
CA ASP A 115 9.53 -5.62 -15.06
C ASP A 115 10.58 -6.44 -14.31
N ALA A 116 11.87 -6.22 -14.56
CA ALA A 116 12.95 -6.91 -13.87
C ALA A 116 12.92 -6.69 -12.35
N GLU A 117 12.64 -5.46 -11.92
CA GLU A 117 12.53 -5.11 -10.50
C GLU A 117 11.27 -5.68 -9.84
N VAL A 118 10.13 -5.67 -10.51
CA VAL A 118 8.87 -6.13 -9.91
C VAL A 118 8.74 -7.66 -10.00
N CYS A 119 8.86 -8.25 -11.18
CA CYS A 119 8.72 -9.69 -11.38
C CYS A 119 9.86 -10.45 -10.68
N GLY A 120 11.10 -9.97 -10.84
CA GLY A 120 12.27 -10.61 -10.22
C GLY A 120 12.18 -10.64 -8.69
N ALA A 121 11.60 -9.61 -8.07
CA ALA A 121 11.36 -9.61 -6.63
C ALA A 121 10.28 -10.62 -6.23
N GLY A 122 9.17 -10.67 -6.98
CA GLY A 122 8.08 -11.62 -6.76
C GLY A 122 8.57 -13.06 -6.81
N GLU A 123 9.32 -13.42 -7.86
CA GLU A 123 9.89 -14.76 -8.05
C GLU A 123 10.86 -15.15 -6.94
N ARG A 124 11.79 -14.26 -6.57
CA ARG A 124 12.79 -14.53 -5.53
C ARG A 124 12.17 -14.67 -4.16
N LEU A 125 11.16 -13.86 -3.82
CA LEU A 125 10.43 -13.99 -2.56
C LEU A 125 9.59 -15.27 -2.54
N ALA A 126 8.90 -15.61 -3.64
CA ALA A 126 8.14 -16.85 -3.76
C ALA A 126 9.03 -18.08 -3.55
N ALA A 127 10.25 -18.08 -4.10
CA ALA A 127 11.20 -19.18 -3.92
C ALA A 127 11.56 -19.44 -2.44
N VAL A 128 11.61 -18.39 -1.61
CA VAL A 128 11.88 -18.51 -0.16
C VAL A 128 10.64 -18.92 0.62
N PHE A 129 9.48 -18.33 0.32
CA PHE A 129 8.26 -18.48 1.13
C PHE A 129 7.26 -19.50 0.56
N GLY A 130 7.77 -20.60 0.00
CA GLY A 130 6.97 -21.77 -0.37
C GLY A 130 6.09 -21.60 -1.61
N GLY A 131 6.58 -20.85 -2.60
CA GLY A 131 5.93 -20.65 -3.90
C GLY A 131 4.78 -19.65 -3.91
N LYS A 132 4.53 -18.95 -2.80
CA LYS A 132 3.49 -17.92 -2.73
C LYS A 132 4.06 -16.59 -3.21
N GLU A 133 3.68 -16.19 -4.41
CA GLU A 133 4.03 -14.88 -4.93
C GLU A 133 3.38 -13.76 -4.11
N PRO A 134 4.14 -12.71 -3.76
CA PRO A 134 3.61 -11.43 -3.32
C PRO A 134 2.47 -10.94 -4.20
N ARG A 135 1.44 -10.38 -3.57
CA ARG A 135 0.24 -9.91 -4.27
C ARG A 135 0.08 -8.40 -4.18
N LEU A 136 0.86 -7.77 -3.33
CA LEU A 136 0.95 -6.33 -3.15
C LEU A 136 2.36 -5.87 -3.50
N LEU A 137 2.46 -4.67 -4.10
CA LEU A 137 3.72 -3.98 -4.34
C LEU A 137 3.75 -2.71 -3.50
N ARG A 138 4.85 -2.45 -2.82
CA ARG A 138 5.21 -1.15 -2.26
C ARG A 138 6.25 -0.55 -3.21
N PRO A 139 5.89 0.42 -4.05
CA PRO A 139 6.85 1.10 -4.90
C PRO A 139 7.84 1.88 -4.01
N PRO A 140 9.16 1.75 -4.23
CA PRO A 140 10.16 2.55 -3.54
C PRO A 140 9.80 4.04 -3.55
N TYR A 141 9.98 4.69 -2.40
CA TYR A 141 9.64 6.11 -2.18
C TYR A 141 8.15 6.46 -2.35
N GLY A 142 7.26 5.48 -2.55
CA GLY A 142 5.87 5.71 -2.92
C GLY A 142 5.69 6.27 -4.34
N ALA A 143 6.74 6.22 -5.18
CA ALA A 143 6.71 6.76 -6.53
C ALA A 143 5.88 5.88 -7.47
N VAL A 144 4.82 6.45 -8.06
CA VAL A 144 3.89 5.71 -8.91
C VAL A 144 3.54 6.51 -10.16
N ASP A 145 3.61 5.82 -11.30
CA ASP A 145 2.99 6.22 -12.56
C ASP A 145 2.25 5.02 -13.20
N ASP A 146 1.61 5.23 -14.34
CA ASP A 146 0.89 4.16 -15.04
C ASP A 146 1.81 3.07 -15.60
N GLY A 147 3.08 3.38 -15.87
CA GLY A 147 4.09 2.40 -16.27
C GLY A 147 4.44 1.44 -15.13
N VAL A 148 4.61 1.95 -13.90
CA VAL A 148 4.79 1.15 -12.68
C VAL A 148 3.58 0.25 -12.46
N ARG A 149 2.36 0.79 -12.62
CA ARG A 149 1.13 0.01 -12.48
C ARG A 149 0.98 -1.06 -13.55
N ALA A 150 1.45 -0.79 -14.77
CA ALA A 150 1.45 -1.76 -15.87
C ALA A 150 2.43 -2.92 -15.59
N ALA A 151 3.65 -2.64 -15.13
CA ALA A 151 4.62 -3.65 -14.71
C ALA A 151 4.06 -4.49 -13.56
N ALA A 152 3.49 -3.85 -12.54
CA ALA A 152 2.81 -4.53 -11.44
C ALA A 152 1.72 -5.51 -11.95
N LYS A 153 0.87 -5.06 -12.88
CA LYS A 153 -0.15 -5.91 -13.51
C LYS A 153 0.46 -7.12 -14.22
N ALA A 154 1.50 -6.90 -15.01
CA ALA A 154 2.18 -7.95 -15.77
C ALA A 154 2.80 -9.01 -14.84
N CYS A 155 3.33 -8.57 -13.70
CA CYS A 155 3.91 -9.43 -12.65
C CYS A 155 2.89 -9.98 -11.64
N GLY A 156 1.59 -9.95 -11.94
CA GLY A 156 0.56 -10.57 -11.09
C GLY A 156 0.18 -9.80 -9.81
N VAL A 157 0.75 -8.62 -9.59
CA VAL A 157 0.41 -7.74 -8.45
C VAL A 157 -1.02 -7.25 -8.58
N LYS A 158 -1.73 -7.21 -7.44
CA LYS A 158 -3.16 -6.87 -7.36
C LYS A 158 -3.40 -5.44 -6.93
N ALA A 159 -2.54 -4.87 -6.10
CA ALA A 159 -2.57 -3.45 -5.75
C ALA A 159 -1.17 -2.94 -5.43
N LEU A 160 -0.97 -1.65 -5.68
CA LEU A 160 0.16 -0.90 -5.15
C LEU A 160 -0.27 -0.31 -3.81
N VAL A 161 0.56 -0.44 -2.79
CA VAL A 161 0.25 0.01 -1.44
C VAL A 161 1.22 1.12 -1.07
N THR A 162 0.70 2.29 -0.76
CA THR A 162 1.43 3.39 -0.10
C THR A 162 0.94 3.49 1.35
N TRP A 163 0.99 4.65 1.99
CA TRP A 163 0.67 4.78 3.41
C TRP A 163 -0.11 6.06 3.72
N THR A 164 -0.77 6.05 4.87
CA THR A 164 -1.42 7.23 5.44
C THR A 164 -0.42 8.02 6.30
N TYR A 165 0.35 7.32 7.13
CA TYR A 165 1.32 7.93 8.04
C TYR A 165 2.62 7.12 8.09
N ASP A 166 3.75 7.82 8.05
CA ASP A 166 5.07 7.26 8.29
C ASP A 166 5.44 7.45 9.77
N PHE A 167 5.73 6.35 10.45
CA PHE A 167 6.15 6.33 11.85
C PHE A 167 7.65 6.05 12.00
N THR A 168 8.41 5.91 10.92
CA THR A 168 9.84 5.63 11.02
C THR A 168 10.60 6.82 11.58
N THR A 169 11.42 6.55 12.59
CA THR A 169 12.43 7.49 13.06
C THR A 169 13.65 7.41 12.15
N TRP A 170 13.89 8.47 11.38
CA TRP A 170 15.10 8.65 10.58
C TRP A 170 16.11 9.51 11.35
N SER A 171 16.36 10.74 10.91
CA SER A 171 17.12 11.73 11.68
C SER A 171 16.31 12.32 12.84
N GLN A 172 14.98 12.29 12.73
CA GLN A 172 14.05 12.78 13.73
C GLN A 172 12.85 11.85 13.83
N THR A 173 12.31 11.70 15.02
CA THR A 173 11.04 10.98 15.23
C THR A 173 9.89 11.87 14.76
N PRO A 174 9.05 11.43 13.81
CA PRO A 174 7.92 12.21 13.35
C PRO A 174 6.85 12.31 14.46
N PRO A 175 6.01 13.36 14.45
CA PRO A 175 4.92 13.50 15.41
C PRO A 175 3.98 12.29 15.35
N THR A 176 3.40 11.90 16.48
CA THR A 176 2.43 10.80 16.53
C THR A 176 1.03 11.32 16.17
N PRO A 177 0.45 10.93 15.02
CA PRO A 177 -0.90 11.32 14.63
C PRO A 177 -1.98 10.58 15.44
N GLN A 178 -3.20 11.10 15.43
CA GLN A 178 -4.37 10.35 15.84
C GLN A 178 -4.83 9.46 14.67
N LEU A 179 -4.58 8.15 14.80
CA LEU A 179 -4.95 7.17 13.77
C LEU A 179 -6.48 7.04 13.63
N LYS A 180 -6.91 6.67 12.42
CA LYS A 180 -8.30 6.40 12.04
C LYS A 180 -8.44 4.99 11.46
N ALA A 181 -9.69 4.51 11.47
CA ALA A 181 -10.03 3.25 10.81
C ALA A 181 -9.59 3.28 9.33
N GLY A 182 -8.87 2.24 8.90
CA GLY A 182 -8.39 2.13 7.53
C GLY A 182 -6.97 2.65 7.29
N ASP A 183 -6.36 3.33 8.26
CA ASP A 183 -5.02 3.90 8.10
C ASP A 183 -3.98 2.79 7.86
N ILE A 184 -3.11 3.05 6.90
CA ILE A 184 -1.93 2.22 6.63
C ILE A 184 -0.72 2.94 7.24
N VAL A 185 -0.06 2.28 8.18
CA VAL A 185 1.11 2.77 8.89
C VAL A 185 2.36 2.21 8.22
N LEU A 186 3.30 3.09 7.87
CA LEU A 186 4.63 2.74 7.38
C LEU A 186 5.63 2.74 8.55
N LEU A 187 6.44 1.69 8.58
CA LEU A 187 7.64 1.52 9.40
C LEU A 187 8.75 0.96 8.50
N HIS A 188 9.99 0.96 8.97
CA HIS A 188 11.12 0.40 8.23
C HIS A 188 11.97 -0.49 9.14
N PHE A 189 12.62 -1.49 8.57
CA PHE A 189 13.61 -2.32 9.26
C PHE A 189 14.90 -1.52 9.52
N THR A 190 14.85 -0.67 10.54
CA THR A 190 15.95 0.17 11.05
C THR A 190 16.30 -0.21 12.50
N PRO A 191 17.39 0.31 13.07
CA PRO A 191 17.70 0.12 14.49
C PRO A 191 16.65 0.69 15.46
N THR A 192 15.71 1.51 14.99
CA THR A 192 14.63 2.10 15.80
C THR A 192 13.32 1.34 15.70
N LEU A 193 13.25 0.26 14.90
CA LEU A 193 12.00 -0.43 14.57
C LEU A 193 11.19 -0.83 15.81
N ALA A 194 11.81 -1.40 16.85
CA ALA A 194 11.08 -1.76 18.06
C ALA A 194 10.39 -0.57 18.75
N ALA A 195 11.04 0.59 18.77
CA ALA A 195 10.48 1.82 19.36
C ALA A 195 9.36 2.39 18.49
N ASP A 196 9.58 2.46 17.18
CA ASP A 196 8.59 2.98 16.24
C ASP A 196 7.34 2.08 16.18
N LEU A 197 7.52 0.75 16.21
CA LEU A 197 6.43 -0.22 16.30
C LEU A 197 5.61 -0.04 17.58
N ARG A 198 6.25 0.14 18.75
CA ARG A 198 5.51 0.42 19.99
C ARG A 198 4.69 1.69 19.87
N ARG A 199 5.28 2.75 19.33
CA ARG A 199 4.59 4.04 19.13
C ARG A 199 3.38 3.90 18.23
N ALA A 200 3.49 3.15 17.13
CA ALA A 200 2.36 2.85 16.24
C ALA A 200 1.26 2.04 16.95
N LEU A 201 1.62 1.00 17.70
CA LEU A 201 0.66 0.16 18.44
C LEU A 201 -0.04 0.94 19.56
N ASP A 202 0.68 1.81 20.26
CA ASP A 202 0.12 2.67 21.31
C ASP A 202 -0.82 3.72 20.73
N ALA A 203 -0.47 4.34 19.60
CA ALA A 203 -1.35 5.26 18.87
C ALA A 203 -2.63 4.57 18.40
N ALA A 204 -2.52 3.34 17.86
CA ALA A 204 -3.68 2.55 17.46
C ALA A 204 -4.59 2.25 18.65
N LYS A 205 -4.00 1.81 19.77
CA LYS A 205 -4.73 1.53 21.01
C LYS A 205 -5.44 2.78 21.55
N ALA A 206 -4.76 3.93 21.56
CA ALA A 206 -5.33 5.20 22.01
C ALA A 206 -6.53 5.64 21.14
N ALA A 207 -6.50 5.35 19.84
CA ALA A 207 -7.61 5.57 18.92
C ALA A 207 -8.71 4.50 18.99
N GLY A 208 -8.56 3.47 19.83
CA GLY A 208 -9.50 2.34 19.93
C GLY A 208 -9.48 1.42 18.71
N LEU A 209 -8.35 1.38 18.00
CA LEU A 209 -8.12 0.59 16.79
C LEU A 209 -7.23 -0.63 17.10
N LYS A 210 -7.32 -1.66 16.26
CA LYS A 210 -6.49 -2.87 16.34
C LYS A 210 -5.76 -3.14 15.03
N PRO A 211 -4.51 -3.63 15.05
CA PRO A 211 -3.85 -4.11 13.85
C PRO A 211 -4.64 -5.25 13.19
N ALA A 212 -4.78 -5.19 11.86
CA ALA A 212 -5.45 -6.21 11.05
C ALA A 212 -4.62 -6.58 9.81
N ALA A 213 -4.91 -7.75 9.22
CA ALA A 213 -4.24 -8.19 8.00
C ALA A 213 -4.75 -7.37 6.80
N LEU A 214 -3.83 -6.80 6.02
CA LEU A 214 -4.15 -5.87 4.94
C LEU A 214 -4.90 -6.54 3.78
N MET A 215 -4.35 -7.62 3.21
CA MET A 215 -4.93 -8.28 2.04
C MET A 215 -6.39 -8.73 2.23
N PRO A 216 -6.78 -9.39 3.34
CA PRO A 216 -8.18 -9.71 3.60
C PRO A 216 -9.07 -8.46 3.66
N GLN A 217 -8.60 -7.36 4.26
CA GLN A 217 -9.39 -6.14 4.33
C GLN A 217 -9.57 -5.49 2.96
N LEU A 218 -8.53 -5.46 2.12
CA LEU A 218 -8.63 -4.91 0.77
C LEU A 218 -9.74 -5.61 -0.04
N LYS A 219 -9.85 -6.93 0.08
CA LYS A 219 -10.93 -7.71 -0.55
C LYS A 219 -12.29 -7.40 0.07
N ALA A 220 -12.38 -7.38 1.41
CA ALA A 220 -13.63 -7.09 2.10
C ALA A 220 -14.17 -5.68 1.80
N ALA A 221 -13.27 -4.72 1.56
CA ALA A 221 -13.59 -3.35 1.19
C ALA A 221 -13.92 -3.17 -0.31
N GLY A 222 -13.86 -4.23 -1.12
CA GLY A 222 -14.10 -4.17 -2.57
C GLY A 222 -13.02 -3.44 -3.36
N VAL A 223 -11.82 -3.30 -2.81
CA VAL A 223 -10.65 -2.73 -3.51
C VAL A 223 -10.03 -3.76 -4.45
N LEU A 224 -10.10 -5.05 -4.09
CA LEU A 224 -9.54 -6.20 -4.83
C LEU A 224 -10.60 -7.24 -5.16
#